data_AF-A0AAI7ZIA1-F1
#
_entry.id   AF-A0AAI7ZIA1-F1
#
_cell.length_a   1.000
_cell.length_b   1.000
_cell.length_c   1.000
_cell.angle_alpha   90.00
_cell.angle_beta   90.00
_cell.angle_gamma   90.00
#
_symmetry.space_group_name_H-M   'P 1'
#
loop_
_entity.id
_entity.type
_entity.pdbx_description
1 polymer ?
#
loop_
_entity_poly.entity_id
_entity_poly.type
_entity_poly.pdbx_seq_one_letter_code
_entity_poly.pdbx_strand_id
1 'polypeptide(L)' 'MLGVVRSSETLEPLVLYRPLESDIGLWVRPYAMFVAQVEVDGVARARFERVE' A
#
# COMPACT_ATOMS: atom_id res chain seq x y z
N MET A 1 -5.03 -2.92 -5.95
CA MET A 1 -3.56 -2.97 -6.16
C MET A 1 -3.28 -3.31 -7.62
N LEU A 2 -2.26 -2.69 -8.23
CA LEU A 2 -1.84 -2.98 -9.60
C LEU A 2 -0.62 -3.91 -9.66
N GLY A 3 0.30 -3.83 -8.68
CA GLY A 3 1.44 -4.74 -8.62
C GLY A 3 2.48 -4.33 -7.58
N VAL A 4 3.49 -5.18 -7.42
CA VAL A 4 4.70 -4.86 -6.65
C VAL A 4 5.79 -4.44 -7.63
N VAL A 5 6.43 -3.31 -7.36
CA VAL A 5 7.52 -2.72 -8.17
C VAL A 5 8.75 -2.49 -7.28
N ARG A 6 9.87 -2.05 -7.85
CA ARG A 6 11.08 -1.71 -7.09
C ARG A 6 11.42 -0.23 -7.22
N SER A 7 11.82 0.38 -6.11
CA SER A 7 12.47 1.69 -6.13
C SER A 7 13.80 1.60 -6.87
N SER A 8 14.07 2.47 -7.83
CA SER A 8 15.36 2.49 -8.54
C SER A 8 16.51 2.97 -7.67
N GLU A 9 16.23 3.81 -6.67
CA GLU A 9 17.23 4.41 -5.79
C GLU A 9 17.62 3.47 -4.64
N THR A 10 16.64 2.75 -4.08
CA THR A 10 16.85 1.91 -2.89
C THR A 10 16.75 0.42 -3.15
N LEU A 11 16.23 0.01 -4.31
CA LEU A 11 15.92 -1.37 -4.68
C LEU A 11 14.86 -2.06 -3.80
N GLU A 12 14.28 -1.31 -2.86
CA GLU A 12 13.23 -1.80 -1.96
C GLU A 12 11.90 -1.99 -2.69
N PRO A 13 11.09 -2.99 -2.27
CA PRO A 13 9.79 -3.24 -2.86
C PRO A 13 8.77 -2.17 -2.49
N LEU A 14 8.00 -1.72 -3.48
CA LEU A 14 6.87 -0.81 -3.35
C LEU A 14 5.60 -1.47 -3.89
N VAL A 15 4.43 -1.06 -3.40
CA VAL A 15 3.12 -1.43 -3.96
C VAL A 15 2.60 -0.28 -4.82
N LEU A 16 2.33 -0.54 -6.09
CA LEU A 16 1.67 0.36 -7.03
C LEU A 16 0.16 0.14 -6.98
N TYR A 17 -0.62 1.21 -6.81
CA TYR A 17 -2.08 1.13 -6.78
C TYR A 17 -2.74 2.44 -7.23
N ARG A 18 -4.06 2.39 -7.47
CA ARG A 18 -4.89 3.54 -7.76
C ARG A 18 -5.80 3.81 -6.53
N PRO A 19 -5.81 5.03 -5.97
CA PRO A 19 -6.78 5.40 -4.93
C PRO A 19 -8.21 5.48 -5.50
N LEU A 20 -9.22 5.37 -4.62
CA LEU A 20 -10.64 5.34 -5.04
C LEU A 20 -11.12 6.66 -5.64
N GLU A 21 -10.68 7.77 -5.06
CA GLU A 21 -10.99 9.12 -5.51
C GLU A 21 -9.68 9.83 -5.82
N SER A 22 -9.17 9.73 -7.06
CA SER A 22 -8.13 10.68 -7.48
C SER A 22 -8.03 10.92 -8.99
N ASP A 23 -8.04 12.20 -9.28
CA ASP A 23 -7.56 12.93 -10.45
C ASP A 23 -6.02 13.05 -10.47
N ILE A 24 -5.35 12.52 -9.45
CA ILE A 24 -3.90 12.66 -9.19
C ILE A 24 -3.10 11.43 -9.70
N GLY A 25 -3.77 10.36 -10.14
CA GLY A 25 -3.14 9.23 -10.82
C GLY A 25 -2.69 8.08 -9.89
N LEU A 26 -1.60 7.41 -10.26
CA LEU A 26 -1.10 6.21 -9.58
C LEU A 26 -0.21 6.55 -8.38
N TRP A 27 -0.35 5.77 -7.31
CA TRP A 27 0.41 5.94 -6.08
C TRP A 27 1.33 4.74 -5.84
N VAL A 28 2.47 5.00 -5.19
CA VAL A 28 3.36 3.98 -4.66
C VAL A 28 3.46 4.10 -3.14
N ARG A 29 3.59 2.97 -2.45
CA ARG A 29 3.87 2.94 -1.00
C ARG A 29 4.88 1.83 -0.70
N PRO A 30 5.79 1.99 0.29
CA PRO A 30 6.67 0.91 0.71
C PRO A 30 5.90 -0.38 1.02
N TYR A 31 6.36 -1.52 0.52
CA TYR A 31 5.68 -2.80 0.69
C TYR A 31 5.50 -3.13 2.17
N ALA A 32 6.54 -2.94 2.99
CA ALA A 32 6.49 -3.17 4.43
C ALA A 32 5.39 -2.36 5.11
N MET A 33 5.16 -1.11 4.68
CA MET A 33 4.06 -0.30 5.20
C MET A 33 2.70 -0.77 4.70
N PHE A 34 2.61 -1.22 3.45
CA PHE A 34 1.36 -1.68 2.86
C PHE A 34 0.83 -2.94 3.55
N VAL A 35 1.71 -3.92 3.83
CA VAL A 35 1.32 -5.18 4.50
C VAL A 35 1.34 -5.11 6.03
N ALA A 36 1.65 -3.93 6.59
CA ALA A 36 1.75 -3.76 8.02
C ALA A 36 0.41 -4.02 8.73
N GLN A 37 0.51 -4.46 9.99
CA GLN A 37 -0.60 -4.39 10.94
C GLN A 37 -0.64 -3.00 11.58
N VAL A 38 -1.83 -2.51 11.85
CA VAL A 38 -2.10 -1.25 12.55
C VAL A 38 -3.17 -1.50 13.60
N GLU A 39 -3.17 -0.69 14.65
CA GLU A 39 -4.24 -0.69 15.64
C GLU A 39 -5.35 0.25 15.17
N VAL A 40 -6.58 -0.26 15.10
CA VAL A 40 -7.80 0.50 14.82
C VAL A 40 -8.81 0.15 15.91
N ASP A 41 -9.23 1.14 16.69
CA ASP A 41 -10.15 0.96 17.83
C ASP A 41 -9.69 -0.13 18.81
N GLY A 42 -8.38 -0.17 19.13
CA GLY A 42 -7.79 -1.14 20.04
C GLY A 42 -7.62 -2.55 19.46
N VAL A 43 -7.91 -2.76 18.18
CA VAL A 43 -7.79 -4.06 17.51
C VAL A 43 -6.72 -4.01 16.42
N ALA A 44 -5.83 -5.01 16.41
CA ALA A 44 -4.87 -5.20 15.33
C ALA A 44 -5.59 -5.59 14.03
N ARG A 45 -5.36 -4.81 12.97
CA ARG A 45 -5.92 -4.99 11.63
C ARG A 45 -4.84 -4.83 10.58
N ALA A 46 -5.00 -5.47 9.43
CA ALA A 46 -4.17 -5.17 8.28
C ALA A 46 -4.39 -3.71 7.86
N ARG A 47 -3.31 -2.98 7.56
CA ARG A 47 -3.41 -1.58 7.11
C ARG A 47 -4.21 -1.46 5.81
N PHE A 48 -4.07 -2.45 4.94
CA PHE A 48 -4.85 -2.58 3.72
C PHE A 48 -5.41 -4.00 3.65
N GLU A 49 -6.71 -4.10 3.41
CA GLU A 49 -7.43 -5.35 3.28
C GLU A 49 -8.14 -5.39 1.92
N ARG A 50 -8.23 -6.59 1.32
CA ARG A 50 -8.96 -6.77 0.08
C ARG A 50 -10.45 -6.76 0.41
N VAL A 51 -11.16 -5.74 -0.07
CA VAL A 51 -12.62 -5.72 -0.12
C VAL A 51 -13.10 -6.50 -1.35
N GLU A 52 -14.20 -7.23 -1.21
CA GLU A 52 -14.90 -7.89 -2.32
C GLU A 52 -15.75 -6.91 -3.14
#